data_AF-A0AA35XFI6-F1
#
_entry.id   AF-A0AA35XFI6-F1
#
_cell.length_a   1.000
_cell.length_b   1.000
_cell.length_c   1.000
_cell.angle_alpha   90.00
_cell.angle_beta   90.00
_cell.angle_gamma   90.00
#
_symmetry.space_group_name_H-M   'P 1'
#
loop_
_entity.id
_entity.type
_entity.pdbx_description
1 polymer ?
#
loop_
_entity_poly.entity_id
_entity_poly.type
_entity_poly.pdbx_seq_one_letter_code
_entity_poly.pdbx_strand_id
1 'polypeptide(L)'
;MSLWVDKYRPRSFSSLDYHKEQASRLKKLVQSNDFPHLLVYGPSGAGKKTRIMCLLRELYGSGAEKLRIDHMTFTTPSKKKVEISSISSNYHIELNPR
;
A
#
# COMPACT_ATOMS: atom_id res chain seq x y z
N MET A 1 10.66 6.87 20.13
CA MET A 1 9.26 6.63 20.55
C MET A 1 8.40 6.52 19.30
N SER A 2 7.59 5.47 19.17
CA SER A 2 6.66 5.31 18.04
C SER A 2 5.40 6.14 18.29
N LEU A 3 4.89 6.82 17.26
CA LEU A 3 3.61 7.52 17.33
C LEU A 3 2.48 6.51 17.57
N TRP A 4 1.49 6.87 18.38
CA TRP A 4 0.37 5.96 18.69
C TRP A 4 -0.39 5.53 17.43
N VAL A 5 -0.50 6.43 16.45
CA VAL A 5 -1.11 6.13 15.14
C VAL A 5 -0.39 5.01 14.39
N ASP A 6 0.93 4.88 14.53
CA ASP A 6 1.70 3.79 13.92
C ASP A 6 1.64 2.53 14.76
N LYS A 7 1.69 2.68 16.10
CA LYS A 7 1.64 1.58 17.05
C LYS A 7 0.34 0.78 16.94
N TYR A 8 -0.79 1.47 16.80
CA TYR A 8 -2.12 0.86 16.74
C TYR A 8 -2.66 0.71 15.31
N ARG A 9 -1.84 0.97 14.27
CA ARG A 9 -2.27 0.78 12.88
C ARG A 9 -2.62 -0.69 12.64
N PRO A 10 -3.85 -1.01 12.18
CA PRO A 10 -4.24 -2.36 11.80
C PRO A 10 -3.30 -2.97 10.76
N ARG A 11 -2.95 -4.25 10.95
CA ARG A 11 -2.06 -5.02 10.03
C ARG A 11 -2.76 -6.17 9.31
N SER A 12 -4.00 -6.48 9.68
CA SER A 12 -4.82 -7.50 9.02
C SER A 12 -6.25 -6.99 8.81
N PHE A 13 -6.97 -7.57 7.85
CA PHE A 13 -8.39 -7.22 7.64
C PHE A 13 -9.27 -7.46 8.89
N SER A 14 -8.94 -8.46 9.71
CA SER A 14 -9.66 -8.75 10.96
C SER A 14 -9.48 -7.64 12.01
N SER A 15 -8.30 -7.02 12.06
CA SER A 15 -7.95 -5.93 12.99
C SER A 15 -8.51 -4.54 12.62
N LEU A 16 -9.18 -4.38 11.47
CA LEU A 16 -9.75 -3.09 11.06
C LEU A 16 -11.00 -2.75 11.87
N ASP A 17 -11.05 -1.63 12.59
CA ASP A 17 -12.18 -1.34 13.48
C ASP A 17 -13.51 -1.05 12.75
N TYR A 18 -13.45 -0.56 11.50
CA TYR A 18 -14.63 -0.09 10.75
C TYR A 18 -14.66 -0.59 9.29
N HIS A 19 -15.84 -0.49 8.66
CA HIS A 19 -16.16 -1.04 7.35
C HIS A 19 -15.72 -2.51 7.18
N LYS A 20 -16.15 -3.36 8.12
CA LYS A 20 -15.87 -4.80 8.16
C LYS A 20 -16.38 -5.53 6.91
N GLU A 21 -17.51 -5.10 6.36
CA GLU A 21 -18.05 -5.67 5.12
C GLU A 21 -17.11 -5.44 3.93
N GLN A 22 -16.62 -4.21 3.76
CA GLN A 22 -15.64 -3.87 2.72
C GLN A 22 -14.34 -4.67 2.91
N ALA A 23 -13.90 -4.84 4.16
CA ALA A 23 -12.74 -5.68 4.47
C ALA A 23 -12.96 -7.15 4.08
N SER A 24 -14.17 -7.68 4.30
CA SER A 24 -14.55 -9.03 3.87
C SER A 24 -14.55 -9.17 2.34
N ARG A 25 -15.07 -8.17 1.62
CA ARG A 25 -15.03 -8.14 0.14
C ARG A 25 -13.59 -8.12 -0.39
N LEU A 26 -12.71 -7.28 0.18
CA LEU A 26 -11.29 -7.24 -0.18
C LEU A 26 -10.59 -8.57 0.13
N LYS A 27 -10.91 -9.21 1.26
CA LYS A 27 -10.37 -10.54 1.61
C LYS A 27 -10.77 -11.60 0.58
N LYS A 28 -12.03 -11.62 0.15
CA LYS A 28 -12.49 -12.51 -0.92
C LYS A 28 -11.80 -12.20 -2.26
N LEU A 29 -11.57 -10.93 -2.55
CA LEU A 29 -10.86 -10.51 -3.76
C LEU A 29 -9.43 -11.04 -3.81
N VAL A 30 -8.72 -11.02 -2.67
CA VAL A 30 -7.36 -11.57 -2.56
C VAL A 30 -7.33 -13.09 -2.76
N GLN A 31 -8.41 -13.80 -2.40
CA GLN A 31 -8.54 -15.24 -2.62
C GLN A 31 -8.95 -15.61 -4.06
N SER A 32 -9.37 -14.62 -4.86
CA SER A 32 -9.63 -14.80 -6.28
C SER A 32 -8.33 -14.96 -7.04
N ASN A 33 -8.32 -15.84 -8.04
CA ASN A 33 -7.17 -16.00 -8.93
C ASN A 33 -7.03 -14.83 -9.92
N ASP A 34 -8.10 -14.06 -10.10
CA ASP A 34 -8.15 -12.85 -10.92
C ASP A 34 -8.24 -11.63 -10.00
N PHE A 35 -7.13 -10.91 -9.86
CA PHE A 35 -7.03 -9.72 -9.01
C PHE A 35 -7.04 -8.45 -9.90
N PRO A 36 -8.12 -7.65 -9.85
CA PRO A 36 -8.25 -6.49 -10.73
C PRO A 36 -7.38 -5.31 -10.26
N HIS A 37 -7.15 -4.36 -11.15
CA HIS A 37 -6.63 -3.05 -10.76
C HIS A 37 -7.65 -2.32 -9.88
N LEU A 38 -7.17 -1.72 -8.78
CA LEU A 38 -8.01 -1.05 -7.80
C LEU A 38 -7.76 0.45 -7.78
N LEU A 39 -8.86 1.21 -7.79
CA LEU A 39 -8.85 2.64 -7.45
C LEU A 39 -9.42 2.81 -6.03
N VAL A 40 -8.58 3.25 -5.09
CA VAL A 40 -8.99 3.47 -3.69
C VAL A 40 -9.03 4.97 -3.41
N TYR A 41 -10.20 5.50 -3.09
CA TYR A 41 -10.43 6.92 -2.83
C TYR A 41 -11.18 7.15 -1.51
N GLY A 42 -11.23 8.41 -1.06
CA GLY A 42 -11.89 8.82 0.20
C GLY A 42 -11.11 9.91 0.94
N PRO A 43 -11.65 10.43 2.07
CA PRO A 43 -11.04 11.54 2.81
C PRO A 43 -9.69 11.16 3.44
N SER A 44 -8.90 12.17 3.81
CA SER A 44 -7.66 11.97 4.57
C SER A 44 -7.97 11.28 5.90
N GLY A 45 -7.09 10.38 6.35
CA GLY A 45 -7.31 9.63 7.60
C GLY A 45 -8.31 8.47 7.53
N ALA A 46 -9.00 8.24 6.41
CA ALA A 46 -9.98 7.13 6.28
C ALA A 46 -9.39 5.70 6.21
N GLY A 47 -8.09 5.54 6.47
CA GLY A 47 -7.44 4.22 6.47
C GLY A 47 -7.18 3.64 5.07
N LYS A 48 -7.18 4.43 3.99
CA LYS A 48 -6.93 3.98 2.61
C LYS A 48 -5.60 3.20 2.49
N LYS A 49 -4.50 3.84 2.90
CA LYS A 49 -3.16 3.21 2.90
C LYS A 49 -3.11 1.98 3.80
N THR A 50 -3.74 2.02 4.98
CA THR A 50 -3.84 0.88 5.89
C THR A 50 -4.48 -0.34 5.22
N ARG A 51 -5.58 -0.14 4.48
CA ARG A 51 -6.26 -1.24 3.77
C ARG A 51 -5.41 -1.81 2.63
N ILE A 52 -4.72 -0.95 1.88
CA ILE A 52 -3.77 -1.39 0.83
C ILE A 52 -2.64 -2.23 1.44
N MET A 53 -2.08 -1.80 2.58
CA MET A 53 -1.04 -2.58 3.26
C MET A 53 -1.56 -3.92 3.78
N CYS A 54 -2.77 -3.96 4.34
CA CYS A 54 -3.40 -5.24 4.73
C CYS A 54 -3.58 -6.15 3.52
N LEU A 55 -4.00 -5.60 2.37
CA LEU A 55 -4.18 -6.33 1.13
C LEU A 55 -2.87 -6.93 0.59
N LEU A 56 -1.81 -6.13 0.56
CA LEU A 56 -0.48 -6.58 0.15
C LEU A 56 0.08 -7.65 1.09
N ARG A 57 -0.19 -7.53 2.40
CA ARG A 57 0.18 -8.54 3.39
C ARG A 57 -0.57 -9.85 3.19
N GLU A 58 -1.83 -9.81 2.80
CA GLU A 58 -2.62 -11.03 2.53
C GLU A 58 -2.19 -11.70 1.22
N LEU A 59 -1.77 -10.93 0.21
CA LEU A 59 -1.26 -11.46 -1.06
C LEU A 59 0.16 -12.05 -0.94
N TYR A 60 1.07 -11.35 -0.26
CA TYR A 60 2.51 -11.65 -0.29
C TYR A 60 3.12 -11.95 1.09
N GLY A 61 2.31 -11.99 2.13
CA GLY A 61 2.74 -12.20 3.51
C GLY A 61 3.46 -10.99 4.11
N SER A 62 4.15 -11.23 5.23
CA SER A 62 4.90 -10.20 5.96
C SER A 62 6.08 -9.61 5.18
N GLY A 63 6.51 -10.26 4.10
CA GLY A 63 7.59 -9.78 3.25
C GLY A 63 7.23 -8.48 2.50
N ALA A 64 5.94 -8.21 2.27
CA ALA A 64 5.49 -6.94 1.70
C ALA A 64 5.80 -5.74 2.62
N GLU A 65 5.92 -5.93 3.93
CA GLU A 65 6.18 -4.83 4.87
C GLU A 65 7.65 -4.43 4.95
N LYS A 66 8.55 -5.19 4.32
CA LYS A 66 9.99 -4.91 4.29
C LYS A 66 10.28 -3.86 3.22
N LEU A 67 10.10 -2.60 3.61
CA LEU A 67 10.26 -1.45 2.72
C LEU A 67 11.71 -0.93 2.72
N ARG A 68 12.17 -0.49 1.56
CA ARG A 68 13.43 0.21 1.29
C ARG A 68 13.13 1.48 0.51
N ILE A 69 13.99 2.47 0.65
CA ILE A 69 13.89 3.72 -0.11
C ILE A 69 14.82 3.60 -1.30
N ASP A 70 14.27 3.74 -2.50
CA ASP A 70 15.03 3.71 -3.75
C ASP A 70 14.89 5.05 -4.46
N HIS A 71 16.02 5.53 -5.01
CA HIS A 71 16.06 6.73 -5.83
C HIS A 71 16.20 6.33 -7.30
N MET A 72 15.17 6.59 -8.09
CA MET A 72 15.17 6.33 -9.53
C MET A 72 15.37 7.65 -10.28
N THR A 73 16.36 7.68 -11.18
CA THR A 73 16.58 8.82 -12.06
C THR A 73 16.18 8.44 -13.48
N PHE A 74 15.37 9.27 -14.12
CA PHE A 74 14.99 9.08 -15.53
C PHE A 74 15.17 10.36 -16.31
N THR A 75 15.56 10.19 -17.57
CA THR A 75 15.66 11.29 -18.54
C THR A 75 14.36 11.31 -19.34
N THR A 76 13.59 12.38 -19.21
CA THR A 76 12.37 12.58 -20.01
C THR A 76 12.73 12.80 -21.48
N PRO A 77 11.79 12.60 -22.44
CA PRO A 77 11.98 12.97 -23.84
C PRO A 77 12.36 14.45 -24.04
N SER A 78 12.03 15.32 -23.07
CA SER A 78 12.41 16.73 -23.01
C SER A 78 13.86 16.97 -22.53
N LYS A 79 14.68 15.91 -22.40
CA LYS A 79 16.05 15.93 -21.82
C LYS A 79 16.14 16.43 -20.37
N LYS A 80 15.00 16.64 -19.69
CA LYS A 80 14.97 16.96 -18.27
C LYS A 80 15.20 15.68 -17.46
N LYS A 81 16.17 15.71 -16.54
CA LYS A 81 16.35 14.68 -15.52
C LYS A 81 15.27 14.86 -14.45
N VAL A 82 14.59 13.77 -14.13
CA VAL A 82 13.61 13.72 -13.04
C VAL A 82 14.05 12.62 -12.10
N GLU A 83 14.09 12.96 -10.81
CA GLU A 83 14.38 12.02 -9.74
C GLU A 83 13.08 11.72 -9.01
N ILE A 84 12.69 10.45 -8.96
CA ILE A 84 11.56 9.99 -8.15
C ILE A 84 12.11 9.14 -7.01
N SER A 85 11.76 9.53 -5.79
CA SER A 85 11.90 8.65 -4.63
C SER A 85 10.73 7.68 -4.60
N SER A 86 11.06 6.40 -4.48
CA SER A 86 10.11 5.31 -4.36
C SER A 86 10.33 4.56 -3.06
N ILE A 87 9.26 4.01 -2.53
CA ILE A 87 9.32 3.10 -1.38
C ILE A 87 9.01 1.71 -1.92
N SER A 88 10.00 0.82 -1.89
CA SER A 88 9.92 -0.49 -2.54
C SER A 88 10.02 -1.61 -1.52
N SER A 89 9.31 -2.70 -1.75
CA SER A 89 9.56 -4.00 -1.14
C SER A 89 9.93 -5.01 -2.23
N ASN A 90 10.19 -6.25 -1.84
CA ASN A 90 10.38 -7.33 -2.81
C ASN A 90 9.11 -7.65 -3.64
N TYR A 91 7.95 -7.08 -3.29
CA TYR A 91 6.64 -7.43 -3.90
C TYR A 91 5.87 -6.23 -4.48
N HIS A 92 6.21 -5.00 -4.11
CA HIS A 92 5.51 -3.81 -4.60
C HIS A 92 6.39 -2.57 -4.55
N ILE A 93 6.04 -1.57 -5.35
CA ILE A 93 6.68 -0.25 -5.38
C ILE A 93 5.59 0.80 -5.14
N GLU A 94 5.79 1.66 -4.15
CA GLU A 94 4.99 2.85 -3.89
C GLU A 94 5.67 4.05 -4.55
N LEU A 95 4.99 4.66 -5.51
CA LEU A 95 5.42 5.87 -6.21
C LEU A 95 4.59 7.05 -5.73
N ASN A 96 5.27 8.11 -5.29
CA ASN A 96 4.63 9.37 -4.90
C ASN A 96 5.25 10.51 -5.74
N PRO A 97 4.77 10.72 -6.98
CA PRO A 97 5.23 11.83 -7.80
C PRO A 97 4.82 13.15 -7.13
N ARG A 98 5.81 13.90 -6.63
CA ARG A 98 5.64 15.28 -6.16
C ARG A 98 5.89 16.26 -7.29
#